data_AF-A0A165SDH7-F1
#
_entry.id   AF-A0A165SDH7-F1
#
_cell.length_a   1.000
_cell.length_b   1.000
_cell.length_c   1.000
_cell.angle_alpha   90.00
_cell.angle_beta   90.00
_cell.angle_gamma   90.00
#
_symmetry.space_group_name_H-M   'P 1'
#
loop_
_entity.id
_entity.type
_entity.pdbx_description
1 polymer ?
#
loop_
_entity_poly.entity_id
_entity_poly.type
_entity_poly.pdbx_seq_one_letter_code
_entity_poly.pdbx_strand_id
1 'polypeptide(L)'
;MASSRRPLLMASNATPSSTLRSRRAPSRTEPLSLGLSLTGFTSPDDLGSPSTSLGSGRSVRDARAVLRAEEHDSRPSLLLSKAVVVSGLEHASLQAQRTLSQVLAQRKLVLDDDGGTWNLADDFIMVYVCKADPHERPPLLRGLLDKFAMSTDITISPSARQAYAAYRVTPLPTPHGSPFPTAQALPSHTDYVSPPPARTPTSRSTPLPSFQSASQSHSTAANPVISATDLAVLRALASPTPSAEVHAYTSIHPSLTAYIRDLFAATRHHPVLDGTSLTHQAHSDAEALARAFRVLAGDSLGMNLVHVAVELEQESSGTEHSGSTHAESLNAEGNGGWEKEVMGMNWAAPQGVPRVSLERREDENTPLNVDLPYAPDDGQPALTPTLGAPTPAPAKPPEVWDVSEVDVARIFPRVVSHRLRVRDGPDDEILGSVMYPAVSIWRGASAQQSKGVPVWERRTVKDVLVEILADV
;
A
#
# COMPACT_ATOMS: atom_id res chain seq x y z
N MET A 1 43.27 37.20 -36.75
CA MET A 1 42.77 38.22 -35.80
C MET A 1 41.38 37.77 -35.38
N ALA A 2 41.00 37.49 -34.14
CA ALA A 2 41.54 37.82 -32.84
C ALA A 2 41.53 36.60 -31.90
N SER A 3 42.53 36.56 -31.02
CA SER A 3 42.82 35.53 -30.04
C SER A 3 42.14 35.89 -28.71
N SER A 4 41.28 35.03 -28.17
CA SER A 4 40.75 35.16 -26.81
C SER A 4 41.42 34.11 -25.91
N ARG A 5 42.33 34.59 -25.06
CA ARG A 5 43.06 33.80 -24.07
C ARG A 5 42.16 33.61 -22.84
N ARG A 6 41.91 32.36 -22.44
CA ARG A 6 41.41 32.03 -21.10
C ARG A 6 42.60 31.92 -20.14
N PRO A 7 42.55 32.54 -18.95
CA PRO A 7 43.56 32.33 -17.92
C PRO A 7 43.28 31.04 -17.13
N LEU A 8 44.29 30.19 -17.03
CA LEU A 8 44.38 29.09 -16.09
C LEU A 8 44.62 29.65 -14.69
N LEU A 9 43.67 29.47 -13.77
CA LEU A 9 43.90 29.65 -12.34
C LEU A 9 44.27 28.30 -11.73
N MET A 10 45.56 28.16 -11.42
CA MET A 10 46.08 27.12 -10.55
C MET A 10 46.06 27.59 -9.09
N ALA A 11 45.81 26.61 -8.22
CA ALA A 11 46.29 26.46 -6.84
C ALA A 11 45.82 27.47 -5.77
N SER A 12 45.10 26.96 -4.78
CA SER A 12 45.65 26.81 -3.42
C SER A 12 44.70 26.00 -2.53
N ASN A 13 45.08 24.74 -2.26
CA ASN A 13 44.56 23.96 -1.15
C ASN A 13 45.21 24.49 0.13
N ALA A 14 44.45 25.24 0.91
CA ALA A 14 44.78 25.57 2.30
C ALA A 14 43.88 24.75 3.22
N THR A 15 44.41 23.66 3.76
CA THR A 15 43.83 22.88 4.85
C THR A 15 44.06 23.60 6.18
N PRO A 16 43.02 23.99 6.94
CA PRO A 16 43.21 24.36 8.34
C PRO A 16 43.27 23.09 9.19
N SER A 17 44.45 22.80 9.72
CA SER A 17 44.65 21.86 10.82
C SER A 17 43.93 22.38 12.07
N SER A 18 42.81 21.74 12.45
CA SER A 18 42.14 21.97 13.73
C SER A 18 42.60 20.93 14.75
N THR A 19 43.49 21.36 15.63
CA THR A 19 43.92 20.61 16.82
C THR A 19 42.92 20.87 17.94
N LEU A 20 41.83 20.09 18.01
CA LEU A 20 40.93 20.14 19.16
C LEU A 20 41.46 19.26 20.30
N ARG A 21 42.04 19.98 21.25
CA ARG A 21 42.58 19.55 22.54
C ARG A 21 41.43 18.99 23.40
N SER A 22 41.35 17.67 23.49
CA SER A 22 40.47 16.96 24.43
C SER A 22 40.87 17.27 25.86
N ARG A 23 40.08 18.09 26.56
CA ARG A 23 40.15 18.26 28.02
C ARG A 23 39.07 17.40 28.66
N ARG A 24 39.48 16.26 29.21
CA ARG A 24 38.71 15.54 30.24
C ARG A 24 38.69 16.36 31.52
N ALA A 25 37.50 16.63 32.04
CA ALA A 25 37.28 16.93 33.45
C ALA A 25 36.10 16.07 33.93
N PRO A 26 36.19 15.43 35.12
CA PRO A 26 35.15 14.55 35.62
C PRO A 26 34.17 15.33 36.51
N SER A 27 32.88 15.27 36.20
CA SER A 27 31.82 15.65 37.12
C SER A 27 30.83 14.49 37.28
N ARG A 28 30.92 13.93 38.49
CA ARG A 28 30.04 12.95 39.13
C ARG A 28 28.79 13.68 39.66
N THR A 29 27.72 12.92 39.93
CA THR A 29 26.42 13.30 40.60
C THR A 29 25.39 13.94 39.65
N GLU A 30 24.11 13.57 39.54
CA GLU A 30 23.21 12.51 40.04
C GLU A 30 22.10 12.29 38.98
N PRO A 31 21.41 11.12 38.94
CA PRO A 31 20.22 10.94 38.12
C PRO A 31 18.95 11.45 38.83
N LEU A 32 18.32 12.47 38.24
CA LEU A 32 16.96 12.88 38.61
C LEU A 32 15.97 11.78 38.20
N SER A 33 15.32 11.21 39.21
CA SER A 33 14.20 10.27 39.07
C SER A 33 12.95 11.04 38.66
N LEU A 34 12.47 10.83 37.43
CA LEU A 34 11.08 11.13 37.08
C LEU A 34 10.26 9.86 37.32
N GLY A 35 9.62 9.81 38.48
CA GLY A 35 8.63 8.79 38.81
C GLY A 35 7.39 8.98 37.96
N LEU A 36 7.11 8.02 37.08
CA LEU A 36 5.75 7.70 36.67
C LEU A 36 5.43 6.33 37.25
N SER A 37 4.80 6.39 38.43
CA SER A 37 4.20 5.25 39.09
C SER A 37 2.90 4.90 38.34
N LEU A 38 2.88 3.77 37.66
CA LEU A 38 1.65 3.05 37.35
C LEU A 38 1.89 1.54 37.61
N THR A 39 2.02 1.21 38.89
CA THR A 39 1.67 -0.11 39.44
C THR A 39 0.13 -0.25 39.35
N GLY A 40 -0.48 -1.37 39.00
CA GLY A 40 -0.05 -2.72 38.64
C GLY A 40 -1.31 -3.59 38.51
N PHE A 41 -1.19 -4.78 37.91
CA PHE A 41 -1.93 -6.03 38.22
C PHE A 41 -1.27 -7.13 37.36
N THR A 42 -0.24 -7.78 37.90
CA THR A 42 -0.25 -9.19 38.40
C THR A 42 -0.23 -10.25 37.30
N SER A 43 0.98 -10.71 36.99
CA SER A 43 1.30 -12.07 36.56
C SER A 43 2.19 -12.70 37.65
N PRO A 44 1.98 -13.97 38.02
CA PRO A 44 3.09 -14.80 38.44
C PRO A 44 3.25 -16.01 37.53
N ASP A 45 4.49 -16.17 37.11
CA ASP A 45 5.03 -17.23 36.28
C ASP A 45 4.91 -18.63 36.87
N ASP A 46 4.72 -19.54 35.93
CA ASP A 46 4.89 -20.98 35.99
C ASP A 46 6.40 -21.30 35.98
N LEU A 47 6.92 -21.91 37.04
CA LEU A 47 8.24 -22.53 37.06
C LEU A 47 8.08 -24.00 37.44
N GLY A 48 8.16 -24.89 36.44
CA GLY A 48 8.13 -26.33 36.61
C GLY A 48 9.09 -27.04 35.66
N SER A 49 10.23 -27.46 36.21
CA SER A 49 11.27 -28.28 35.56
C SER A 49 10.73 -29.65 35.10
N PRO A 50 11.27 -30.26 34.02
CA PRO A 50 10.89 -31.61 33.63
C PRO A 50 11.72 -32.65 34.40
N SER A 51 11.05 -33.46 35.22
CA SER A 51 11.57 -34.74 35.71
C SER A 51 10.84 -35.89 35.04
N THR A 52 11.60 -36.70 34.32
CA THR A 52 11.22 -38.00 33.76
C THR A 52 10.87 -38.99 34.87
N SER A 53 9.64 -39.49 34.89
CA SER A 53 9.31 -40.74 35.59
C SER A 53 8.28 -41.56 34.81
N LEU A 54 8.71 -42.74 34.38
CA LEU A 54 7.85 -43.82 33.93
C LEU A 54 6.90 -44.23 35.07
N GLY A 55 5.61 -44.31 34.78
CA GLY A 55 4.59 -44.75 35.73
C GLY A 55 3.35 -45.26 35.02
N SER A 56 3.38 -46.55 34.68
CA SER A 56 2.22 -47.35 34.28
C SER A 56 1.17 -47.33 35.39
N GLY A 57 -0.07 -46.95 35.07
CA GLY A 57 -1.14 -46.79 36.04
C GLY A 57 -2.51 -46.62 35.40
N ARG A 58 -3.03 -47.71 34.86
CA ARG A 58 -4.37 -47.88 34.30
C ARG A 58 -5.43 -47.58 35.37
N SER A 59 -6.20 -46.50 35.22
CA SER A 59 -7.42 -46.27 36.02
C SER A 59 -8.58 -45.91 35.09
N VAL A 60 -9.45 -46.91 34.92
CA VAL A 60 -10.77 -46.81 34.30
C VAL A 60 -11.74 -46.47 35.41
N ARG A 61 -12.28 -45.24 35.44
CA ARG A 61 -13.58 -44.84 36.02
C ARG A 61 -13.66 -43.31 36.07
N ASP A 62 -14.47 -42.74 35.18
CA ASP A 62 -15.56 -41.80 35.50
C ASP A 62 -16.07 -41.15 34.21
N ALA A 63 -16.80 -41.96 33.44
CA ALA A 63 -17.58 -41.53 32.29
C ALA A 63 -19.03 -41.28 32.75
N ARG A 64 -19.29 -40.18 33.45
CA ARG A 64 -20.66 -39.64 33.67
C ARG A 64 -20.60 -38.30 34.40
N ALA A 65 -20.59 -37.20 33.64
CA ALA A 65 -21.18 -35.89 33.99
C ALA A 65 -20.51 -34.71 33.26
N VAL A 66 -20.50 -34.68 31.93
CA VAL A 66 -20.37 -33.41 31.19
C VAL A 66 -21.24 -33.48 29.93
N LEU A 67 -22.55 -33.56 30.13
CA LEU A 67 -23.54 -33.17 29.13
C LEU A 67 -24.09 -31.80 29.56
N ARG A 68 -23.21 -30.80 29.64
CA ARG A 68 -23.68 -29.41 29.62
C ARG A 68 -23.95 -29.12 28.15
N ALA A 69 -25.21 -28.83 27.89
CA ALA A 69 -25.73 -28.46 26.60
C ALA A 69 -24.76 -27.45 25.95
N GLU A 70 -24.20 -27.85 24.81
CA GLU A 70 -23.82 -26.93 23.75
C GLU A 70 -25.10 -26.21 23.33
N GLU A 71 -25.55 -25.24 24.14
CA GLU A 71 -26.37 -24.14 23.64
C GLU A 71 -25.49 -23.50 22.58
N HIS A 72 -25.68 -23.95 21.34
CA HIS A 72 -25.24 -23.24 20.14
C HIS A 72 -25.83 -21.84 20.25
N ASP A 73 -25.05 -20.95 20.85
CA ASP A 73 -25.27 -19.52 20.98
C ASP A 73 -25.44 -19.01 19.56
N SER A 74 -26.68 -19.09 19.08
CA SER A 74 -27.12 -18.77 17.72
C SER A 74 -27.25 -17.26 17.63
N ARG A 75 -26.23 -16.56 18.17
CA ARG A 75 -26.05 -15.14 17.93
C ARG A 75 -25.83 -15.01 16.44
N PRO A 76 -26.65 -14.21 15.75
CA PRO A 76 -26.45 -13.97 14.33
C PRO A 76 -25.02 -13.49 14.17
N SER A 77 -24.20 -14.27 13.45
CA SER A 77 -22.84 -13.89 13.11
C SER A 77 -22.96 -12.59 12.32
N LEU A 78 -22.70 -11.46 12.99
CA LEU A 78 -22.67 -10.16 12.34
C LEU A 78 -21.56 -10.24 11.30
N LEU A 79 -21.95 -10.43 10.04
CA LEU A 79 -21.04 -10.48 8.91
C LEU A 79 -20.45 -9.08 8.77
N LEU A 80 -19.26 -8.89 9.33
CA LEU A 80 -18.53 -7.65 9.16
C LEU A 80 -18.21 -7.48 7.68
N SER A 81 -18.44 -6.27 7.16
CA SER A 81 -18.06 -5.92 5.80
C SER A 81 -16.58 -6.22 5.56
N LYS A 82 -16.28 -6.92 4.45
CA LYS A 82 -14.90 -7.20 4.03
C LYS A 82 -14.12 -5.92 3.71
N ALA A 83 -14.81 -4.87 3.30
CA ALA A 83 -14.21 -3.58 3.01
C ALA A 83 -14.89 -2.48 3.80
N VAL A 84 -14.10 -1.58 4.39
CA VAL A 84 -14.58 -0.39 5.08
C VAL A 84 -13.87 0.84 4.50
N VAL A 85 -14.67 1.80 4.04
CA VAL A 85 -14.18 3.09 3.59
C VAL A 85 -14.41 4.10 4.71
N VAL A 86 -13.34 4.76 5.16
CA VAL A 86 -13.37 5.74 6.25
C VAL A 86 -12.88 7.08 5.74
N SER A 87 -13.60 8.14 6.09
CA SER A 87 -13.21 9.53 5.85
C SER A 87 -13.18 10.31 7.16
N GLY A 88 -12.42 11.41 7.21
CA GLY A 88 -12.33 12.27 8.40
C GLY A 88 -11.61 11.63 9.58
N LEU A 89 -10.79 10.60 9.35
CA LEU A 89 -10.00 9.94 10.39
C LEU A 89 -8.97 10.90 11.02
N GLU A 90 -8.54 11.91 10.27
CA GLU A 90 -7.73 13.05 10.72
C GLU A 90 -8.41 13.90 11.81
N HIS A 91 -9.74 13.86 11.89
CA HIS A 91 -10.51 14.60 12.88
C HIS A 91 -10.94 13.72 14.05
N ALA A 92 -10.68 12.41 13.98
CA ALA A 92 -10.96 11.49 15.07
C ALA A 92 -10.01 11.76 16.25
N SER A 93 -10.48 11.48 17.47
CA SER A 93 -9.65 11.63 18.67
C SER A 93 -8.42 10.70 18.61
N LEU A 94 -7.33 11.10 19.26
CA LEU A 94 -6.13 10.26 19.35
C LEU A 94 -6.41 8.89 19.96
N GLN A 95 -7.38 8.79 20.87
CA GLN A 95 -7.82 7.53 21.44
C GLN A 95 -8.47 6.64 20.37
N ALA A 96 -9.40 7.18 19.58
CA ALA A 96 -10.04 6.42 18.50
C ALA A 96 -9.01 5.93 17.46
N GLN A 97 -8.04 6.76 17.08
CA GLN A 97 -6.96 6.35 16.18
C GLN A 97 -6.07 5.25 16.77
N ARG A 98 -5.76 5.30 18.07
CA ARG A 98 -4.99 4.24 18.77
C ARG A 98 -5.78 2.94 18.83
N THR A 99 -7.07 3.01 19.19
CA THR A 99 -7.95 1.83 19.22
C THR A 99 -8.05 1.22 17.84
N LEU A 100 -8.26 2.02 16.79
CA LEU A 100 -8.28 1.53 15.41
C LEU A 100 -6.94 0.87 15.02
N SER A 101 -5.81 1.49 15.37
CA SER A 101 -4.49 0.90 15.12
C SER A 101 -4.32 -0.46 15.81
N GLN A 102 -4.83 -0.61 17.04
CA GLN A 102 -4.85 -1.89 17.76
C GLN A 102 -5.77 -2.91 17.10
N VAL A 103 -6.97 -2.51 16.68
CA VAL A 103 -7.93 -3.37 15.96
C VAL A 103 -7.31 -3.90 14.67
N LEU A 104 -6.64 -3.05 13.90
CA LEU A 104 -5.95 -3.46 12.67
C LEU A 104 -4.73 -4.35 12.95
N ALA A 105 -4.00 -4.11 14.03
CA ALA A 105 -2.85 -4.93 14.42
C ALA A 105 -3.24 -6.31 14.94
N GLN A 106 -4.30 -6.39 15.74
CA GLN A 106 -4.78 -7.63 16.36
C GLN A 106 -5.79 -8.37 15.47
N ARG A 107 -6.29 -7.72 14.42
CA ARG A 107 -7.41 -8.20 13.59
C ARG A 107 -8.63 -8.58 14.43
N LYS A 108 -8.87 -7.82 15.49
CA LYS A 108 -9.85 -8.13 16.53
C LYS A 108 -10.54 -6.85 16.98
N LEU A 109 -11.85 -6.77 16.79
CA LEU A 109 -12.71 -5.69 17.25
C LEU A 109 -13.35 -6.11 18.57
N VAL A 110 -13.10 -5.34 19.63
CA VAL A 110 -13.75 -5.49 20.93
C VAL A 110 -14.78 -4.37 21.06
N LEU A 111 -16.04 -4.70 21.32
CA LEU A 111 -17.07 -3.69 21.64
C LEU A 111 -17.25 -3.63 23.15
N ASP A 112 -17.20 -2.41 23.68
CA ASP A 112 -17.20 -2.16 25.12
C ASP A 112 -18.54 -2.55 25.79
N ASP A 113 -19.66 -2.40 25.07
CA ASP A 113 -21.01 -2.53 25.64
C ASP A 113 -21.44 -4.00 25.86
N ASP A 114 -21.09 -4.90 24.93
CA ASP A 114 -21.54 -6.30 24.97
C ASP A 114 -20.43 -7.27 25.42
N GLY A 115 -19.21 -6.77 25.63
CA GLY A 115 -18.00 -7.59 25.82
C GLY A 115 -17.70 -8.53 24.65
N GLY A 116 -18.43 -8.38 23.55
CA GLY A 116 -18.29 -9.19 22.36
C GLY A 116 -16.94 -8.93 21.71
N THR A 117 -16.39 -9.97 21.09
CA THR A 117 -15.24 -9.81 20.23
C THR A 117 -15.51 -10.38 18.86
N TRP A 118 -15.20 -9.59 17.83
CA TRP A 118 -15.27 -9.98 16.43
C TRP A 118 -13.87 -10.02 15.83
N ASN A 119 -13.53 -11.13 15.18
CA ASN A 119 -12.29 -11.21 14.39
C ASN A 119 -12.55 -10.58 13.01
N LEU A 120 -11.61 -9.76 12.53
CA LEU A 120 -11.65 -9.22 11.17
C LEU A 120 -11.37 -10.36 10.18
N ALA A 121 -12.01 -10.30 9.01
CA ALA A 121 -11.80 -11.27 7.94
C ALA A 121 -10.34 -11.26 7.45
N ASP A 122 -9.89 -12.40 6.91
CA ASP A 122 -8.54 -12.54 6.37
C ASP A 122 -8.28 -11.62 5.18
N ASP A 123 -9.32 -11.31 4.42
CA ASP A 123 -9.34 -10.42 3.27
C ASP A 123 -9.90 -9.02 3.61
N PHE A 124 -9.88 -8.63 4.88
CA PHE A 124 -10.36 -7.32 5.30
C PHE A 124 -9.51 -6.18 4.71
N ILE A 125 -10.17 -5.22 4.06
CA ILE A 125 -9.54 -4.05 3.47
C ILE A 125 -10.11 -2.78 4.11
N MET A 126 -9.22 -1.90 4.54
CA MET A 126 -9.59 -0.56 4.98
C MET A 126 -9.08 0.47 3.97
N VAL A 127 -9.99 1.31 3.49
CA VAL A 127 -9.66 2.44 2.61
C VAL A 127 -9.87 3.73 3.39
N TYR A 128 -8.79 4.47 3.59
CA TYR A 128 -8.85 5.81 4.16
C TYR A 128 -8.87 6.86 3.05
N VAL A 129 -9.79 7.82 3.14
CA VAL A 129 -9.94 8.92 2.19
C VAL A 129 -9.73 10.24 2.90
N CYS A 130 -8.78 11.03 2.41
CA CYS A 130 -8.48 12.37 2.92
C CYS A 130 -8.21 13.36 1.79
N LYS A 131 -8.11 14.64 2.13
CA LYS A 131 -7.61 15.65 1.21
C LYS A 131 -6.11 15.44 1.02
N ALA A 132 -5.66 15.41 -0.24
CA ALA A 132 -4.25 15.34 -0.57
C ALA A 132 -3.56 16.69 -0.30
N ASP A 133 -2.42 16.65 0.40
CA ASP A 133 -1.46 17.74 0.51
C ASP A 133 -0.14 17.27 -0.10
N PRO A 134 0.43 17.96 -1.10
CA PRO A 134 1.66 17.52 -1.76
C PRO A 134 2.92 17.68 -0.90
N HIS A 135 2.84 18.40 0.23
CA HIS A 135 3.96 18.66 1.13
C HIS A 135 3.82 17.91 2.46
N GLU A 136 2.61 17.59 2.90
CA GLU A 136 2.36 16.98 4.20
C GLU A 136 1.76 15.57 4.10
N ARG A 137 2.25 14.65 4.95
CA ARG A 137 1.55 13.40 5.21
C ARG A 137 0.21 13.65 5.89
N PRO A 138 -0.79 12.75 5.75
CA PRO A 138 -2.02 12.85 6.51
C PRO A 138 -1.75 12.95 8.02
N PRO A 139 -2.47 13.80 8.77
CA PRO A 139 -2.23 14.03 10.19
C PRO A 139 -2.82 12.90 11.05
N LEU A 140 -2.37 11.68 10.79
CA LEU A 140 -2.71 10.47 11.51
C LEU A 140 -1.56 10.10 12.46
N LEU A 141 -1.89 9.35 13.51
CA LEU A 141 -0.90 8.75 14.39
C LEU A 141 0.09 7.90 13.57
N ARG A 142 1.40 8.08 13.81
CA ARG A 142 2.46 7.36 13.07
C ARG A 142 2.26 5.85 13.03
N GLY A 143 1.84 5.24 14.16
CA GLY A 143 1.58 3.80 14.22
C GLY A 143 0.33 3.35 13.44
N LEU A 144 -0.60 4.28 13.16
CA LEU A 144 -1.76 4.03 12.30
C LEU A 144 -1.40 4.23 10.82
N LEU A 145 -0.60 5.23 10.46
CA LEU A 145 -0.09 5.42 9.10
C LEU A 145 0.67 4.19 8.59
N ASP A 146 1.44 3.55 9.47
CA ASP A 146 2.20 2.35 9.17
C ASP A 146 1.32 1.13 8.84
N LYS A 147 0.01 1.18 9.13
CA LYS A 147 -0.97 0.14 8.76
C LYS A 147 -1.53 0.29 7.35
N PHE A 148 -1.28 1.41 6.68
CA PHE A 148 -1.66 1.59 5.28
C PHE A 148 -0.50 1.21 4.38
N ALA A 149 -0.66 0.12 3.63
CA ALA A 149 0.38 -0.42 2.76
C ALA A 149 0.75 0.55 1.62
N MET A 150 -0.23 1.26 1.06
CA MET A 150 -0.02 2.21 -0.03
C MET A 150 -1.06 3.34 -0.01
N SER A 151 -0.75 4.41 -0.74
CA SER A 151 -1.63 5.51 -1.06
C SER A 151 -1.79 5.67 -2.57
N THR A 152 -2.90 6.27 -2.97
CA THR A 152 -3.14 6.64 -4.36
C THR A 152 -3.89 7.96 -4.42
N ASP A 153 -3.47 8.81 -5.35
CA ASP A 153 -4.12 10.09 -5.62
C ASP A 153 -5.24 9.87 -6.61
N ILE A 154 -6.43 10.38 -6.29
CA ILE A 154 -7.61 10.26 -7.15
C ILE A 154 -7.96 11.64 -7.70
N THR A 155 -7.83 11.81 -9.00
CA THR A 155 -8.23 13.02 -9.71
C THR A 155 -9.72 12.97 -10.05
N ILE A 156 -10.55 13.67 -9.27
CA ILE A 156 -11.99 13.77 -9.55
C ILE A 156 -12.21 14.80 -10.65
N SER A 157 -12.67 14.33 -11.81
CA SER A 157 -12.96 15.18 -12.98
C SER A 157 -13.99 16.28 -12.64
N PRO A 158 -13.91 17.46 -13.28
CA PRO A 158 -14.88 18.54 -13.07
C PRO A 158 -16.32 18.10 -13.38
N SER A 159 -16.52 17.23 -14.37
CA SER A 159 -17.84 16.68 -14.72
C SER A 159 -18.39 15.78 -13.61
N ALA A 160 -17.56 14.92 -13.00
CA ALA A 160 -17.98 14.11 -11.85
C ALA A 160 -18.36 15.00 -10.65
N ARG A 161 -17.61 16.09 -10.41
CA ARG A 161 -17.94 17.08 -9.36
C ARG A 161 -19.27 17.78 -9.65
N GLN A 162 -19.52 18.18 -10.89
CA GLN A 162 -20.77 18.81 -11.31
C GLN A 162 -21.95 17.85 -11.21
N ALA A 163 -21.79 16.60 -11.65
CA ALA A 163 -22.82 15.57 -11.52
C ALA A 163 -23.16 15.29 -10.05
N TYR A 164 -22.14 15.20 -9.20
CA TYR A 164 -22.34 15.04 -7.75
C TYR A 164 -23.01 16.26 -7.11
N ALA A 165 -22.63 17.48 -7.52
CA ALA A 165 -23.28 18.70 -7.06
C ALA A 165 -24.75 18.75 -7.49
N ALA A 166 -25.05 18.38 -8.74
CA ALA A 166 -26.42 18.29 -9.25
C ALA A 166 -27.22 17.23 -8.47
N TYR A 167 -26.63 16.07 -8.17
CA TYR A 167 -27.26 15.04 -7.35
C TYR A 167 -27.58 15.55 -5.94
N ARG A 168 -26.66 16.28 -5.28
CA ARG A 168 -26.92 16.87 -3.96
C ARG A 168 -27.99 17.96 -3.95
N VAL A 169 -28.10 18.73 -5.03
CA VAL A 169 -29.06 19.84 -5.14
C VAL A 169 -30.43 19.33 -5.60
N THR A 170 -30.52 18.13 -6.18
CA THR A 170 -31.81 17.52 -6.51
C THR A 170 -32.50 17.19 -5.18
N PRO A 171 -33.57 17.89 -4.79
CA PRO A 171 -34.32 17.51 -3.60
C PRO A 171 -34.87 16.13 -3.89
N LEU A 172 -34.28 15.10 -3.26
CA LEU A 172 -34.85 13.77 -3.30
C LEU A 172 -36.27 13.96 -2.77
N PRO A 173 -37.33 13.72 -3.57
CA PRO A 173 -38.68 13.80 -3.05
C PRO A 173 -38.77 12.74 -1.97
N THR A 174 -38.64 13.14 -0.71
CA THR A 174 -38.81 12.26 0.44
C THR A 174 -40.15 11.57 0.25
N PRO A 175 -40.20 10.24 0.02
CA PRO A 175 -41.43 9.53 -0.33
C PRO A 175 -42.45 9.41 0.81
N HIS A 176 -42.27 10.19 1.88
CA HIS A 176 -43.11 10.19 3.07
C HIS A 176 -43.51 11.61 3.45
N GLY A 177 -44.07 12.35 2.49
CA GLY A 177 -45.15 13.26 2.83
C GLY A 177 -46.30 12.40 3.33
N SER A 178 -46.37 12.18 4.65
CA SER A 178 -47.54 11.57 5.27
C SER A 178 -48.79 12.33 4.78
N PRO A 179 -49.89 11.65 4.42
CA PRO A 179 -51.12 12.30 3.96
C PRO A 179 -51.89 12.97 5.12
N PHE A 180 -51.20 13.40 6.18
CA PHE A 180 -51.81 14.21 7.22
C PHE A 180 -51.71 15.68 6.82
N PRO A 181 -52.83 16.35 6.49
CA PRO A 181 -52.86 17.79 6.39
C PRO A 181 -52.60 18.36 7.78
N THR A 182 -51.37 18.78 8.06
CA THR A 182 -51.10 19.55 9.28
C THR A 182 -51.80 20.89 9.13
N ALA A 183 -52.84 21.08 9.95
CA ALA A 183 -53.62 22.29 10.01
C ALA A 183 -52.75 23.49 10.43
N GLN A 184 -53.03 24.62 9.76
CA GLN A 184 -52.93 25.98 10.28
C GLN A 184 -51.55 26.48 10.73
N ALA A 185 -50.88 27.17 9.80
CA ALA A 185 -49.98 28.26 10.15
C ALA A 185 -50.77 29.37 10.85
N LEU A 186 -50.26 29.82 12.00
CA LEU A 186 -50.68 31.05 12.68
C LEU A 186 -50.33 32.28 11.82
N PRO A 187 -51.20 33.30 11.77
CA PRO A 187 -50.94 34.54 11.05
C PRO A 187 -49.96 35.42 11.84
N SER A 188 -48.83 35.78 11.23
CA SER A 188 -48.06 36.95 11.66
C SER A 188 -48.43 38.12 10.74
N HIS A 189 -49.02 39.12 11.38
CA HIS A 189 -49.57 40.34 10.82
C HIS A 189 -48.45 41.33 10.44
N THR A 190 -48.53 41.89 9.22
CA THR A 190 -48.44 43.33 8.84
C THR A 190 -47.29 44.20 9.39
N ASP A 191 -46.59 45.08 8.68
CA ASP A 191 -46.77 45.78 7.40
C ASP A 191 -45.39 46.32 6.96
N TYR A 192 -45.08 46.32 5.66
CA TYR A 192 -44.48 47.50 5.01
C TYR A 192 -44.64 47.39 3.48
N VAL A 193 -45.23 48.44 2.92
CA VAL A 193 -45.61 48.62 1.51
C VAL A 193 -44.47 49.32 0.76
N SER A 194 -44.03 48.76 -0.38
CA SER A 194 -43.76 49.50 -1.63
C SER A 194 -43.42 48.54 -2.82
N PRO A 195 -43.97 48.74 -4.04
CA PRO A 195 -43.78 47.88 -5.22
C PRO A 195 -42.92 48.55 -6.35
N PRO A 196 -42.88 48.09 -7.64
CA PRO A 196 -41.79 47.29 -8.28
C PRO A 196 -41.22 48.01 -9.57
N PRO A 197 -40.43 47.44 -10.54
CA PRO A 197 -40.76 46.23 -11.33
C PRO A 197 -39.59 45.29 -11.72
N ALA A 198 -39.92 44.00 -11.74
CA ALA A 198 -39.71 43.01 -12.81
C ALA A 198 -38.43 43.06 -13.67
N ARG A 199 -37.55 42.08 -13.45
CA ARG A 199 -36.99 41.26 -14.55
C ARG A 199 -36.91 39.80 -14.11
N THR A 200 -37.86 39.01 -14.62
CA THR A 200 -37.87 37.55 -14.58
C THR A 200 -36.72 37.01 -15.45
N PRO A 201 -35.80 36.18 -14.93
CA PRO A 201 -35.02 35.33 -15.81
C PRO A 201 -35.93 34.21 -16.32
N THR A 202 -36.05 34.13 -17.64
CA THR A 202 -36.76 33.10 -18.38
C THR A 202 -36.27 31.72 -17.94
N SER A 203 -37.07 31.04 -17.12
CA SER A 203 -36.89 29.64 -16.76
C SER A 203 -36.99 28.79 -18.03
N ARG A 204 -35.83 28.50 -18.65
CA ARG A 204 -35.75 27.56 -19.76
C ARG A 204 -35.87 26.16 -19.16
N SER A 205 -37.09 25.65 -19.09
CA SER A 205 -37.38 24.25 -18.78
C SER A 205 -36.90 23.37 -19.92
N THR A 206 -35.60 23.08 -19.96
CA THR A 206 -35.12 21.91 -20.71
C THR A 206 -35.58 20.67 -19.96
N PRO A 207 -36.38 19.77 -20.58
CA PRO A 207 -36.78 18.53 -19.95
C PRO A 207 -35.51 17.75 -19.63
N LEU A 208 -35.23 17.57 -18.34
CA LEU A 208 -34.21 16.65 -17.89
C LEU A 208 -34.55 15.25 -18.42
N PRO A 209 -33.56 14.45 -18.84
CA PRO A 209 -33.79 13.04 -19.12
C PRO A 209 -34.42 12.41 -17.89
N SER A 210 -35.64 11.89 -18.06
CA SER A 210 -36.33 11.09 -17.07
C SER A 210 -35.53 9.81 -16.85
N PHE A 211 -34.59 9.87 -15.92
CA PHE A 211 -34.03 8.67 -15.31
C PHE A 211 -35.19 7.95 -14.64
N GLN A 212 -35.67 6.90 -15.30
CA GLN A 212 -36.68 6.02 -14.75
C GLN A 212 -36.21 5.58 -13.37
N SER A 213 -36.98 5.96 -12.36
CA SER A 213 -36.76 5.60 -10.97
C SER A 213 -36.64 4.08 -10.85
N ALA A 214 -35.41 3.60 -10.74
CA ALA A 214 -35.08 2.23 -10.37
C ALA A 214 -35.42 2.04 -8.88
N SER A 215 -36.71 2.02 -8.56
CA SER A 215 -37.22 1.49 -7.29
C SER A 215 -37.33 -0.03 -7.39
N GLN A 216 -36.22 -0.68 -7.71
CA GLN A 216 -36.02 -2.11 -7.50
C GLN A 216 -34.89 -2.25 -6.47
N SER A 217 -35.28 -2.17 -5.20
CA SER A 217 -34.46 -2.57 -4.05
C SER A 217 -34.35 -4.09 -3.98
N HIS A 218 -33.97 -4.74 -5.08
CA HIS A 218 -33.32 -6.03 -4.99
C HIS A 218 -31.87 -5.69 -4.74
N SER A 219 -31.37 -5.99 -3.54
CA SER A 219 -29.96 -6.23 -3.33
C SER A 219 -29.60 -7.42 -4.21
N THR A 220 -29.44 -7.18 -5.51
CA THR A 220 -28.67 -8.07 -6.35
C THR A 220 -27.29 -8.01 -5.71
N ALA A 221 -27.01 -9.00 -4.87
CA ALA A 221 -25.67 -9.23 -4.38
C ALA A 221 -24.83 -9.39 -5.63
N ALA A 222 -24.22 -8.28 -6.06
CA ALA A 222 -23.38 -8.27 -7.23
C ALA A 222 -22.33 -9.32 -6.94
N ASN A 223 -22.34 -10.40 -7.74
CA ASN A 223 -21.32 -11.43 -7.62
C ASN A 223 -19.97 -10.71 -7.61
N PRO A 224 -19.10 -11.02 -6.64
CA PRO A 224 -17.81 -10.35 -6.56
C PRO A 224 -17.11 -10.51 -7.91
N VAL A 225 -16.52 -9.43 -8.41
CA VAL A 225 -15.85 -9.41 -9.73
C VAL A 225 -14.73 -10.46 -9.81
N ILE A 226 -14.15 -10.83 -8.66
CA ILE A 226 -13.10 -11.83 -8.52
C ILE A 226 -13.57 -12.86 -7.50
N SER A 227 -13.51 -14.15 -7.85
CA SER A 227 -13.90 -15.22 -6.94
C SER A 227 -12.90 -15.34 -5.77
N ALA A 228 -13.32 -15.92 -4.64
CA ALA A 228 -12.41 -16.15 -3.51
C ALA A 228 -11.27 -17.12 -3.87
N THR A 229 -11.53 -18.06 -4.78
CA THR A 229 -10.56 -19.02 -5.31
C THR A 229 -9.53 -18.30 -6.19
N ASP A 230 -9.98 -17.46 -7.13
CA ASP A 230 -9.09 -16.68 -8.01
C ASP A 230 -8.17 -15.79 -7.18
N LEU A 231 -8.71 -15.19 -6.11
CA LEU A 231 -7.93 -14.38 -5.19
C LEU A 231 -6.86 -15.22 -4.46
N ALA A 232 -7.19 -16.44 -4.05
CA ALA A 232 -6.21 -17.36 -3.44
C ALA A 232 -5.09 -17.73 -4.43
N VAL A 233 -5.43 -17.98 -5.70
CA VAL A 233 -4.47 -18.23 -6.77
C VAL A 233 -3.56 -17.02 -7.00
N LEU A 234 -4.14 -15.81 -7.11
CA LEU A 234 -3.36 -14.56 -7.26
C LEU A 234 -2.42 -14.31 -6.07
N ARG A 235 -2.86 -14.63 -4.84
CA ARG A 235 -1.99 -14.55 -3.65
C ARG A 235 -0.86 -15.58 -3.68
N ALA A 236 -1.15 -16.80 -4.13
CA ALA A 236 -0.14 -17.84 -4.27
C ALA A 236 0.93 -17.43 -5.30
N LEU A 237 0.51 -16.88 -6.46
CA LEU A 237 1.40 -16.32 -7.49
C LEU A 237 2.26 -15.18 -6.95
N ALA A 238 1.69 -14.28 -6.14
CA ALA A 238 2.39 -13.15 -5.54
C ALA A 238 3.27 -13.52 -4.33
N SER A 239 3.22 -14.77 -3.88
CA SER A 239 3.99 -15.23 -2.72
C SER A 239 5.45 -15.54 -3.12
N PRO A 240 6.42 -15.30 -2.22
CA PRO A 240 7.84 -15.57 -2.50
C PRO A 240 8.18 -17.07 -2.46
N THR A 241 7.27 -17.91 -1.99
CA THR A 241 7.47 -19.35 -1.83
C THR A 241 6.54 -20.11 -2.75
N PRO A 242 7.03 -21.09 -3.54
CA PRO A 242 6.17 -21.86 -4.43
C PRO A 242 5.09 -22.59 -3.64
N SER A 243 3.83 -22.43 -4.06
CA SER A 243 2.70 -23.22 -3.55
C SER A 243 2.60 -24.53 -4.33
N ALA A 244 2.20 -25.62 -3.67
CA ALA A 244 1.98 -26.90 -4.36
C ALA A 244 0.83 -26.83 -5.39
N GLU A 245 -0.08 -25.87 -5.22
CA GLU A 245 -1.26 -25.70 -6.08
C GLU A 245 -0.95 -24.93 -7.36
N VAL A 246 0.08 -24.08 -7.35
CA VAL A 246 0.35 -23.13 -8.44
C VAL A 246 1.76 -23.33 -8.98
N HIS A 247 1.84 -23.62 -10.28
CA HIS A 247 3.10 -23.90 -10.98
C HIS A 247 3.96 -22.67 -11.25
N ALA A 248 3.60 -21.50 -10.70
CA ALA A 248 4.32 -20.26 -10.87
C ALA A 248 4.41 -19.48 -9.56
N TYR A 249 5.49 -18.73 -9.36
CA TYR A 249 5.64 -17.82 -8.23
C TYR A 249 6.50 -16.61 -8.59
N THR A 250 6.31 -15.51 -7.86
CA THR A 250 7.09 -14.29 -8.05
C THR A 250 8.35 -14.29 -7.20
N SER A 251 9.47 -13.90 -7.81
CA SER A 251 10.78 -13.83 -7.18
C SER A 251 11.35 -12.42 -7.28
N ILE A 252 11.97 -11.95 -6.20
CA ILE A 252 12.73 -10.69 -6.19
C ILE A 252 14.21 -11.06 -6.22
N HIS A 253 14.92 -10.66 -7.27
CA HIS A 253 16.35 -10.88 -7.37
C HIS A 253 17.10 -10.14 -6.24
N PRO A 254 18.16 -10.71 -5.62
CA PRO A 254 18.87 -10.06 -4.50
C PRO A 254 19.40 -8.65 -4.79
N SER A 255 19.78 -8.37 -6.04
CA SER A 255 20.19 -7.01 -6.44
C SER A 255 19.03 -6.02 -6.38
N LEU A 256 17.81 -6.47 -6.67
CA LEU A 256 16.61 -5.63 -6.59
C LEU A 256 16.20 -5.39 -5.13
N THR A 257 16.41 -6.37 -4.24
CA THR A 257 16.29 -6.14 -2.79
C THR A 257 17.29 -5.10 -2.29
N ALA A 258 18.53 -5.11 -2.81
CA ALA A 258 19.51 -4.06 -2.50
C ALA A 258 19.06 -2.68 -3.02
N TYR A 259 18.58 -2.62 -4.27
CA TYR A 259 18.00 -1.40 -4.85
C TYR A 259 16.84 -0.82 -4.02
N ILE A 260 15.89 -1.66 -3.58
CA ILE A 260 14.80 -1.22 -2.70
C ILE A 260 15.36 -0.63 -1.40
N ARG A 261 16.34 -1.28 -0.78
CA ARG A 261 16.98 -0.77 0.44
C ARG A 261 17.66 0.58 0.22
N ASP A 262 18.33 0.75 -0.92
CA ASP A 262 19.00 1.99 -1.29
C ASP A 262 17.97 3.12 -1.52
N LEU A 263 16.84 2.84 -2.17
CA LEU A 263 15.73 3.79 -2.29
C LEU A 263 15.17 4.23 -0.93
N PHE A 264 14.95 3.27 -0.01
CA PHE A 264 14.50 3.57 1.35
C PHE A 264 15.54 4.37 2.15
N ALA A 265 16.82 4.06 1.99
CA ALA A 265 17.91 4.79 2.64
C ALA A 265 18.00 6.23 2.09
N ALA A 266 18.04 6.39 0.76
CA ALA A 266 18.06 7.69 0.10
C ALA A 266 16.86 8.55 0.54
N THR A 267 15.66 7.98 0.56
CA THR A 267 14.44 8.68 0.99
C THR A 267 14.46 9.04 2.47
N ARG A 268 14.94 8.14 3.34
CA ARG A 268 15.03 8.38 4.78
C ARG A 268 16.02 9.49 5.13
N HIS A 269 17.11 9.58 4.38
CA HIS A 269 18.21 10.50 4.62
C HIS A 269 18.17 11.75 3.74
N HIS A 270 17.14 11.90 2.88
CA HIS A 270 17.02 13.06 2.02
C HIS A 270 16.84 14.34 2.85
N PRO A 271 17.62 15.42 2.60
CA PRO A 271 17.64 16.62 3.46
C PRO A 271 16.29 17.37 3.48
N VAL A 272 15.51 17.27 2.40
CA VAL A 272 14.21 17.95 2.25
C VAL A 272 13.05 17.15 2.86
N LEU A 273 13.21 15.85 3.11
CA LEU A 273 12.14 14.97 3.56
C LEU A 273 12.29 14.56 5.03
N ASP A 274 11.17 14.45 5.73
CA ASP A 274 11.06 13.69 6.97
C ASP A 274 10.64 12.24 6.64
N GLY A 275 11.64 11.38 6.49
CA GLY A 275 11.49 9.94 6.28
C GLY A 275 11.43 9.11 7.57
N THR A 276 11.21 9.72 8.74
CA THR A 276 11.21 8.98 10.03
C THR A 276 10.17 7.87 10.08
N SER A 277 9.03 8.04 9.42
CA SER A 277 7.93 7.07 9.31
C SER A 277 8.20 5.87 8.38
N LEU A 278 9.32 5.86 7.65
CA LEU A 278 9.69 4.73 6.80
C LEU A 278 10.24 3.60 7.68
N THR A 279 9.38 2.68 8.09
CA THR A 279 9.70 1.53 8.94
C THR A 279 10.12 0.31 8.13
N HIS A 280 10.47 -0.79 8.81
CA HIS A 280 10.61 -2.10 8.19
C HIS A 280 9.30 -2.59 7.54
N GLN A 281 8.14 -2.22 8.10
CA GLN A 281 6.85 -2.59 7.52
C GLN A 281 6.67 -1.95 6.14
N ALA A 282 7.04 -0.67 5.98
CA ALA A 282 7.02 0.01 4.68
C ALA A 282 7.82 -0.75 3.61
N HIS A 283 8.99 -1.24 4.00
CA HIS A 283 9.85 -2.03 3.12
C HIS A 283 9.20 -3.37 2.73
N SER A 284 8.65 -4.10 3.72
CA SER A 284 7.91 -5.34 3.46
C SER A 284 6.70 -5.12 2.56
N ASP A 285 5.97 -4.01 2.75
CA ASP A 285 4.82 -3.64 1.93
C ASP A 285 5.26 -3.34 0.49
N ALA A 286 6.39 -2.66 0.29
CA ALA A 286 6.95 -2.39 -1.03
C ALA A 286 7.32 -3.67 -1.78
N GLU A 287 7.99 -4.62 -1.13
CA GLU A 287 8.31 -5.92 -1.74
C GLU A 287 7.05 -6.72 -2.08
N ALA A 288 6.07 -6.77 -1.17
CA ALA A 288 4.82 -7.48 -1.40
C ALA A 288 4.01 -6.86 -2.55
N LEU A 289 3.94 -5.53 -2.61
CA LEU A 289 3.23 -4.82 -3.66
C LEU A 289 3.97 -4.88 -5.00
N ALA A 290 5.30 -4.92 -5.03
CA ALA A 290 6.05 -5.13 -6.27
C ALA A 290 5.78 -6.52 -6.86
N ARG A 291 5.73 -7.57 -6.02
CA ARG A 291 5.31 -8.92 -6.43
C ARG A 291 3.87 -8.94 -6.93
N ALA A 292 2.94 -8.36 -6.17
CA ALA A 292 1.53 -8.28 -6.57
C ALA A 292 1.35 -7.50 -7.87
N PHE A 293 2.11 -6.42 -8.07
CA PHE A 293 2.11 -5.64 -9.31
C PHE A 293 2.61 -6.47 -10.48
N ARG A 294 3.68 -7.26 -10.30
CA ARG A 294 4.18 -8.16 -11.35
C ARG A 294 3.12 -9.17 -11.80
N VAL A 295 2.32 -9.70 -10.87
CA VAL A 295 1.20 -10.63 -11.18
C VAL A 295 0.06 -9.92 -11.91
N LEU A 296 -0.36 -8.74 -11.41
CA LEU A 296 -1.60 -8.08 -11.87
C LEU A 296 -1.41 -7.14 -13.07
N ALA A 297 -0.24 -6.53 -13.19
CA ALA A 297 0.01 -5.39 -14.07
C ALA A 297 1.43 -5.38 -14.68
N GLY A 298 2.19 -6.47 -14.51
CA GLY A 298 3.47 -6.66 -15.19
C GLY A 298 3.29 -6.69 -16.71
N ASP A 299 4.41 -6.75 -17.45
CA ASP A 299 4.40 -6.88 -18.91
C ASP A 299 3.40 -7.96 -19.36
N SER A 300 2.92 -7.87 -20.61
CA SER A 300 1.84 -8.70 -21.18
C SER A 300 1.88 -10.19 -20.83
N LEU A 301 3.06 -10.75 -20.52
CA LEU A 301 3.27 -12.07 -19.96
C LEU A 301 2.45 -12.37 -18.68
N GLY A 302 2.38 -11.46 -17.71
CA GLY A 302 1.66 -11.70 -16.45
C GLY A 302 0.16 -11.86 -16.66
N MET A 303 -0.44 -10.94 -17.44
CA MET A 303 -1.86 -11.01 -17.78
C MET A 303 -2.20 -12.22 -18.65
N ASN A 304 -1.36 -12.56 -19.63
CA ASN A 304 -1.58 -13.74 -20.49
C ASN A 304 -1.60 -15.04 -19.67
N LEU A 305 -0.80 -15.15 -18.62
CA LEU A 305 -0.76 -16.36 -17.77
C LEU A 305 -1.92 -16.43 -16.79
N VAL A 306 -2.42 -15.29 -16.30
CA VAL A 306 -3.69 -15.28 -15.55
C VAL A 306 -4.83 -15.78 -16.44
N HIS A 307 -4.87 -15.37 -17.72
CA HIS A 307 -5.81 -15.92 -18.68
C HIS A 307 -5.64 -17.43 -18.86
N VAL A 308 -4.42 -17.93 -19.05
CA VAL A 308 -4.15 -19.37 -19.19
C VAL A 308 -4.50 -20.17 -17.93
N ALA A 309 -4.24 -19.63 -16.74
CA ALA A 309 -4.59 -20.29 -15.48
C ALA A 309 -6.11 -20.40 -15.30
N VAL A 310 -6.84 -19.33 -15.64
CA VAL A 310 -8.31 -19.32 -15.64
C VAL A 310 -8.87 -20.29 -16.68
N GLU A 311 -8.28 -20.35 -17.88
CA GLU A 311 -8.67 -21.29 -18.93
C GLU A 311 -8.42 -22.75 -18.51
N LEU A 312 -7.26 -23.06 -17.92
CA LEU A 312 -6.93 -24.41 -17.43
C LEU A 312 -7.88 -24.90 -16.33
N GLU A 313 -8.27 -24.03 -15.39
CA GLU A 313 -9.28 -24.38 -14.39
C GLU A 313 -10.64 -24.60 -15.05
N GLN A 314 -11.02 -23.77 -16.04
CA GLN A 314 -12.28 -23.91 -16.76
C GLN A 314 -12.33 -25.22 -17.57
N GLU A 315 -11.25 -25.59 -18.25
CA GLU A 315 -11.13 -26.86 -18.98
C GLU A 315 -11.20 -28.08 -18.03
N SER A 316 -10.57 -27.99 -16.85
CA SER A 316 -10.63 -29.07 -15.85
C SER A 316 -12.04 -29.28 -15.28
N SER A 317 -12.89 -28.25 -15.34
CA SER A 317 -14.28 -28.28 -14.84
C SER A 317 -15.33 -28.67 -15.91
N GLY A 318 -14.94 -28.74 -17.18
CA GLY A 318 -15.87 -28.70 -18.33
C GLY A 318 -16.23 -30.04 -19.02
N THR A 319 -15.98 -31.22 -18.43
CA THR A 319 -16.20 -32.49 -19.16
C THR A 319 -17.67 -32.96 -19.26
N GLU A 320 -18.66 -32.25 -18.71
CA GLU A 320 -20.07 -32.66 -18.86
C GLU A 320 -21.04 -31.48 -19.02
N HIS A 321 -21.09 -30.80 -20.16
CA HIS A 321 -22.39 -30.44 -20.78
C HIS A 321 -22.24 -29.80 -22.17
N SER A 322 -23.09 -30.28 -23.06
CA SER A 322 -23.11 -30.05 -24.50
C SER A 322 -23.68 -28.68 -24.90
N GLY A 323 -22.99 -28.01 -25.82
CA GLY A 323 -23.57 -27.16 -26.86
C GLY A 323 -24.15 -25.80 -26.45
N SER A 324 -23.37 -24.73 -26.60
CA SER A 324 -23.91 -23.38 -26.80
C SER A 324 -22.96 -22.52 -27.63
N THR A 325 -23.53 -21.86 -28.63
CA THR A 325 -22.85 -21.19 -29.74
C THR A 325 -22.26 -19.83 -29.37
N HIS A 326 -21.03 -19.63 -29.83
CA HIS A 326 -20.28 -18.38 -30.02
C HIS A 326 -21.15 -17.13 -30.19
N ALA A 327 -21.00 -16.18 -29.25
CA ALA A 327 -21.25 -14.77 -29.49
C ALA A 327 -19.91 -14.03 -29.36
N GLU A 328 -19.46 -13.42 -30.45
CA GLU A 328 -18.26 -12.59 -30.53
C GLU A 328 -18.39 -11.41 -29.57
N SER A 329 -17.61 -11.45 -28.48
CA SER A 329 -17.45 -10.34 -27.56
C SER A 329 -16.47 -9.34 -28.18
N LEU A 330 -17.01 -8.19 -28.59
CA LEU A 330 -16.23 -7.04 -29.00
C LEU A 330 -15.38 -6.58 -27.82
N ASN A 331 -14.06 -6.77 -27.94
CA ASN A 331 -13.05 -6.21 -27.05
C ASN A 331 -13.17 -4.68 -27.06
N ALA A 332 -13.93 -4.16 -26.10
CA ALA A 332 -13.81 -2.77 -25.70
C ALA A 332 -12.45 -2.63 -25.03
N GLU A 333 -11.47 -2.14 -25.80
CA GLU A 333 -10.22 -1.57 -25.29
C GLU A 333 -10.57 -0.39 -24.40
N GLY A 334 -10.96 -0.70 -23.16
CA GLY A 334 -11.00 0.23 -22.05
C GLY A 334 -9.57 0.58 -21.71
N ASN A 335 -8.97 1.44 -22.54
CA ASN A 335 -7.68 2.07 -22.32
C ASN A 335 -7.77 2.85 -21.01
N GLY A 336 -7.45 2.17 -19.91
CA GLY A 336 -7.58 2.67 -18.56
C GLY A 336 -6.72 3.91 -18.42
N GLY A 337 -7.34 5.03 -18.02
CA GLY A 337 -6.66 6.31 -17.82
C GLY A 337 -5.44 6.27 -16.88
N TRP A 338 -5.23 5.15 -16.17
CA TRP A 338 -4.03 4.83 -15.39
C TRP A 338 -2.76 4.77 -16.25
N GLU A 339 -2.85 4.22 -17.47
CA GLU A 339 -1.71 4.17 -18.37
C GLU A 339 -1.35 5.56 -18.88
N LYS A 340 -2.32 6.45 -19.10
CA LYS A 340 -2.07 7.77 -19.70
C LYS A 340 -1.41 8.77 -18.73
N GLU A 341 -1.69 8.68 -17.43
CA GLU A 341 -1.09 9.56 -16.42
C GLU A 341 0.28 9.03 -15.93
N VAL A 342 0.49 7.71 -15.96
CA VAL A 342 1.76 7.07 -15.58
C VAL A 342 2.73 6.91 -16.76
N MET A 343 2.26 6.62 -17.99
CA MET A 343 3.08 6.67 -19.22
C MET A 343 3.31 8.11 -19.69
N GLY A 344 2.45 9.06 -19.29
CA GLY A 344 2.65 10.49 -19.57
C GLY A 344 3.84 11.10 -18.80
N MET A 345 4.16 10.54 -17.63
CA MET A 345 5.45 10.74 -16.98
C MET A 345 6.41 9.66 -17.49
N ASN A 346 7.24 10.02 -18.48
CA ASN A 346 8.26 9.13 -19.00
C ASN A 346 9.41 9.01 -17.97
N TRP A 347 9.22 8.23 -16.90
CA TRP A 347 10.17 8.04 -15.80
C TRP A 347 11.54 7.51 -16.25
N ALA A 348 11.60 6.88 -17.43
CA ALA A 348 12.81 6.28 -18.00
C ALA A 348 13.51 7.14 -19.08
N ALA A 349 13.03 8.35 -19.37
CA ALA A 349 13.64 9.22 -20.38
C ALA A 349 14.23 10.48 -19.74
N PRO A 350 15.54 10.52 -19.42
CA PRO A 350 16.20 11.79 -19.20
C PRO A 350 16.07 12.61 -20.49
N GLN A 351 15.42 13.77 -20.43
CA GLN A 351 15.44 14.71 -21.55
C GLN A 351 16.89 15.11 -21.82
N GLY A 352 17.49 14.55 -22.87
CA GLY A 352 18.69 15.10 -23.50
C GLY A 352 20.04 14.41 -23.28
N VAL A 353 20.10 13.17 -22.78
CA VAL A 353 21.39 12.44 -22.72
C VAL A 353 21.54 11.51 -23.95
N PRO A 354 22.61 11.63 -24.76
CA PRO A 354 22.84 10.73 -25.88
C PRO A 354 23.03 9.30 -25.38
N ARG A 355 22.14 8.40 -25.80
CA ARG A 355 22.18 6.97 -25.48
C ARG A 355 23.42 6.35 -26.14
N VAL A 356 24.42 5.97 -25.35
CA VAL A 356 25.55 5.15 -25.82
C VAL A 356 25.04 3.72 -25.91
N SER A 357 24.82 3.24 -27.13
CA SER A 357 24.50 1.84 -27.41
C SER A 357 25.68 0.97 -27.03
N LEU A 358 25.62 0.32 -25.86
CA LEU A 358 26.52 -0.76 -25.51
C LEU A 358 26.02 -2.03 -26.20
N GLU A 359 26.51 -2.28 -27.41
CA GLU A 359 26.29 -3.55 -28.12
C GLU A 359 26.93 -4.67 -27.30
N ARG A 360 26.07 -5.46 -26.65
CA ARG A 360 26.45 -6.69 -25.96
C ARG A 360 26.75 -7.74 -27.03
N ARG A 361 28.03 -8.05 -27.18
CA ARG A 361 28.52 -9.12 -28.06
C ARG A 361 28.07 -10.46 -27.48
N GLU A 362 27.12 -11.10 -28.16
CA GLU A 362 26.71 -12.48 -27.90
C GLU A 362 27.75 -13.42 -28.51
N ASP A 363 28.74 -13.83 -27.72
CA ASP A 363 29.65 -14.91 -28.11
C ASP A 363 29.06 -16.26 -27.69
N GLU A 364 28.63 -16.97 -28.74
CA GLU A 364 28.43 -18.41 -28.95
C GLU A 364 28.47 -19.41 -27.78
N ASN A 365 27.34 -20.12 -27.68
CA ASN A 365 27.16 -21.46 -27.13
C ASN A 365 28.36 -22.40 -27.34
N THR A 366 29.02 -22.79 -26.25
CA THR A 366 29.88 -23.99 -26.21
C THR A 366 29.28 -24.98 -25.20
N PRO A 367 28.64 -26.08 -25.62
CA PRO A 367 28.24 -27.14 -24.70
C PRO A 367 29.48 -27.92 -24.24
N LEU A 368 29.86 -27.75 -22.97
CA LEU A 368 30.85 -28.59 -22.28
C LEU A 368 30.24 -29.98 -22.05
N ASN A 369 30.52 -30.89 -22.97
CA ASN A 369 30.22 -32.31 -22.82
C ASN A 369 31.27 -32.91 -21.86
N VAL A 370 30.87 -33.23 -20.63
CA VAL A 370 31.72 -33.91 -19.64
C VAL A 370 31.55 -35.41 -19.84
N ASP A 371 32.48 -36.01 -20.59
CA ASP A 371 32.61 -37.46 -20.68
C ASP A 371 33.04 -38.04 -19.33
N LEU A 372 32.14 -38.75 -18.66
CA LEU A 372 32.44 -39.56 -17.49
C LEU A 372 32.97 -40.95 -17.93
N PRO A 373 34.08 -41.45 -17.34
CA PRO A 373 34.64 -42.73 -17.72
C PRO A 373 33.84 -43.91 -17.16
N TYR A 374 33.36 -44.72 -18.10
CA TYR A 374 33.29 -46.19 -18.09
C TYR A 374 33.44 -46.89 -16.72
N ALA A 375 32.33 -47.38 -16.18
CA ALA A 375 32.32 -48.42 -15.15
C ALA A 375 32.19 -49.81 -15.82
N PRO A 376 32.91 -50.83 -15.33
CA PRO A 376 32.89 -52.17 -15.92
C PRO A 376 31.57 -52.91 -15.63
N ASP A 377 31.18 -53.64 -16.67
CA ASP A 377 30.04 -54.53 -16.83
C ASP A 377 30.15 -55.76 -15.92
N ASP A 378 29.39 -55.78 -14.82
CA ASP A 378 29.19 -56.96 -13.97
C ASP A 378 27.85 -57.63 -14.31
N GLY A 379 27.94 -58.80 -14.96
CA GLY A 379 26.82 -59.56 -15.50
C GLY A 379 25.80 -60.04 -14.46
N GLN A 380 24.71 -59.29 -14.33
CA GLN A 380 23.51 -59.72 -13.61
C GLN A 380 22.53 -60.49 -14.54
N PRO A 381 21.99 -61.64 -14.10
CA PRO A 381 21.09 -62.46 -14.89
C PRO A 381 19.72 -61.80 -15.08
N ALA A 382 19.23 -61.88 -16.32
CA ALA A 382 17.98 -61.31 -16.81
C ALA A 382 16.76 -61.66 -15.94
N LEU A 383 16.27 -60.66 -15.20
CA LEU A 383 14.93 -60.67 -14.62
C LEU A 383 13.94 -60.10 -15.65
N THR A 384 12.88 -60.86 -15.87
CA THR A 384 11.76 -60.58 -16.78
C THR A 384 11.21 -59.17 -16.62
N PRO A 385 10.92 -58.44 -17.73
CA PRO A 385 10.39 -57.10 -17.70
C PRO A 385 8.92 -57.15 -17.25
N THR A 386 8.70 -57.00 -15.95
CA THR A 386 7.39 -56.60 -15.42
C THR A 386 7.01 -55.29 -16.09
N LEU A 387 5.88 -55.24 -16.81
CA LEU A 387 5.32 -54.00 -17.38
C LEU A 387 5.28 -52.93 -16.28
N GLY A 388 6.31 -52.08 -16.25
CA GLY A 388 6.46 -51.03 -15.26
C GLY A 388 5.34 -50.04 -15.45
N ALA A 389 4.65 -49.71 -14.35
CA ALA A 389 3.74 -48.57 -14.32
C ALA A 389 4.44 -47.37 -14.99
N PRO A 390 3.74 -46.60 -15.85
CA PRO A 390 4.35 -45.49 -16.56
C PRO A 390 5.02 -44.58 -15.54
N THR A 391 6.35 -44.48 -15.61
CA THR A 391 7.13 -43.58 -14.77
C THR A 391 6.49 -42.20 -14.91
N PRO A 392 6.00 -41.58 -13.82
CA PRO A 392 5.36 -40.28 -13.90
C PRO A 392 6.34 -39.32 -14.58
N ALA A 393 5.87 -38.64 -15.62
CA ALA A 393 6.68 -37.68 -16.35
C ALA A 393 7.33 -36.71 -15.36
N PRO A 394 8.62 -36.38 -15.52
CA PRO A 394 9.33 -35.49 -14.60
C PRO A 394 8.53 -34.20 -14.47
N ALA A 395 8.17 -33.83 -13.23
CA ALA A 395 7.41 -32.63 -12.95
C ALA A 395 8.16 -31.42 -13.55
N LYS A 396 7.47 -30.66 -14.40
CA LYS A 396 8.02 -29.43 -14.99
C LYS A 396 8.44 -28.50 -13.84
N PRO A 397 9.66 -27.95 -13.85
CA PRO A 397 10.06 -27.01 -12.80
C PRO A 397 9.09 -25.82 -12.75
N PRO A 398 8.78 -25.28 -11.57
CA PRO A 398 7.88 -24.15 -11.43
C PRO A 398 8.42 -22.94 -12.19
N GLU A 399 7.51 -22.22 -12.83
CA GLU A 399 7.81 -20.99 -13.56
C GLU A 399 8.11 -19.86 -12.58
N VAL A 400 9.21 -19.14 -12.79
CA VAL A 400 9.64 -18.06 -11.90
C VAL A 400 9.37 -16.72 -12.57
N TRP A 401 8.61 -15.86 -11.91
CA TRP A 401 8.31 -14.51 -12.37
C TRP A 401 9.18 -13.50 -11.63
N ASP A 402 10.28 -13.12 -12.27
CA ASP A 402 11.17 -12.12 -11.70
C ASP A 402 10.50 -10.74 -11.73
N VAL A 403 10.53 -10.07 -10.57
CA VAL A 403 10.13 -8.67 -10.42
C VAL A 403 11.19 -7.79 -11.08
N SER A 404 10.76 -6.80 -11.86
CA SER A 404 11.64 -5.86 -12.54
C SER A 404 11.85 -4.57 -11.74
N GLU A 405 12.90 -3.82 -12.09
CA GLU A 405 13.14 -2.48 -11.55
C GLU A 405 11.98 -1.51 -11.87
N VAL A 406 11.35 -1.65 -13.04
CA VAL A 406 10.20 -0.84 -13.46
C VAL A 406 9.00 -1.06 -12.54
N ASP A 407 8.78 -2.31 -12.10
CA ASP A 407 7.71 -2.63 -11.15
C ASP A 407 7.95 -1.92 -9.81
N VAL A 408 9.20 -1.94 -9.32
CA VAL A 408 9.61 -1.26 -8.08
C VAL A 408 9.45 0.25 -8.23
N ALA A 409 9.93 0.86 -9.32
CA ALA A 409 9.84 2.29 -9.55
C ALA A 409 8.39 2.81 -9.59
N ARG A 410 7.44 1.98 -10.07
CA ARG A 410 6.00 2.31 -10.09
C ARG A 410 5.35 2.20 -8.71
N ILE A 411 5.71 1.18 -7.94
CA ILE A 411 5.12 0.90 -6.63
C ILE A 411 5.72 1.76 -5.53
N PHE A 412 7.03 2.01 -5.57
CA PHE A 412 7.75 2.67 -4.48
C PHE A 412 7.12 4.01 -4.06
N PRO A 413 6.82 4.98 -4.96
CA PRO A 413 6.19 6.23 -4.57
C PRO A 413 4.83 6.06 -3.88
N ARG A 414 4.06 5.02 -4.25
CA ARG A 414 2.75 4.73 -3.66
C ARG A 414 2.86 4.20 -2.24
N VAL A 415 3.94 3.50 -1.92
CA VAL A 415 4.16 2.95 -0.58
C VAL A 415 4.69 4.00 0.40
N VAL A 416 5.50 4.94 -0.10
CA VAL A 416 6.20 5.89 0.76
C VAL A 416 5.51 7.25 0.85
N SER A 417 4.79 7.72 -0.17
CA SER A 417 4.30 9.10 -0.23
C SER A 417 3.43 9.52 0.97
N HIS A 418 2.49 8.68 1.44
CA HIS A 418 1.66 8.99 2.61
C HIS A 418 2.41 8.92 3.94
N ARG A 419 3.64 8.42 3.94
CA ARG A 419 4.50 8.35 5.13
C ARG A 419 5.38 9.61 5.21
N LEU A 420 5.65 10.26 4.09
CA LEU A 420 6.62 11.35 3.98
C LEU A 420 6.02 12.73 4.24
N ARG A 421 6.81 13.63 4.81
CA ARG A 421 6.52 15.06 4.92
C ARG A 421 7.71 15.85 4.40
N VAL A 422 7.46 16.94 3.70
CA VAL A 422 8.47 17.93 3.31
C VAL A 422 8.73 18.82 4.51
N ARG A 423 10.00 18.93 4.91
CA ARG A 423 10.43 19.81 6.00
C ARG A 423 10.04 21.28 5.73
N ASP A 424 9.75 22.04 6.78
CA ASP A 424 9.37 23.46 6.65
C ASP A 424 10.57 24.34 6.26
N GLY A 425 11.77 23.90 6.59
CA GLY A 425 13.01 24.59 6.25
C GLY A 425 14.24 23.79 6.67
N PRO A 426 15.44 24.37 6.52
CA PRO A 426 16.68 23.73 6.94
C PRO A 426 16.75 23.54 8.47
N ASP A 427 15.99 24.31 9.24
CA ASP A 427 15.92 24.22 10.70
C ASP A 427 15.36 22.87 11.19
N ASP A 428 14.50 22.24 10.37
CA ASP A 428 13.91 20.92 10.64
C ASP A 428 14.88 19.76 10.34
N GLU A 429 16.08 20.04 9.79
CA GLU A 429 17.11 19.03 9.61
C GLU A 429 17.69 18.58 10.97
N ILE A 430 18.15 17.33 11.06
CA ILE A 430 18.76 16.79 12.28
C ILE A 430 19.94 17.67 12.75
N LEU A 431 20.66 18.27 11.80
CA LEU A 431 21.75 19.21 12.05
C LEU A 431 21.34 20.68 11.82
N GLY A 432 20.06 20.92 11.51
CA GLY A 432 19.49 22.24 11.26
C GLY A 432 19.74 23.17 12.44
N SER A 433 19.49 22.70 13.67
CA SER A 433 19.74 23.46 14.90
C SER A 433 21.20 23.91 15.10
N VAL A 434 22.18 23.24 14.49
CA VAL A 434 23.60 23.63 14.55
C VAL A 434 23.89 24.78 13.59
N MET A 435 23.29 24.74 12.40
CA MET A 435 23.48 25.75 11.34
C MET A 435 22.58 26.98 11.55
N TYR A 436 21.41 26.77 12.15
CA TYR A 436 20.36 27.75 12.41
C TYR A 436 19.98 27.72 13.90
N PRO A 437 20.84 28.29 14.76
CA PRO A 437 20.56 28.32 16.19
C PRO A 437 19.30 29.14 16.48
N ALA A 438 18.44 28.60 17.35
CA ALA A 438 17.18 29.24 17.77
C ALA A 438 17.39 30.65 18.37
N VAL A 439 18.56 30.86 18.97
CA VAL A 439 19.07 32.19 19.27
C VAL A 439 19.83 32.62 18.03
N SER A 440 19.22 33.49 17.22
CA SER A 440 19.99 34.24 16.23
C SER A 440 21.15 34.85 17.02
N ILE A 441 22.38 34.44 16.70
CA ILE A 441 23.55 35.08 17.26
C ILE A 441 23.45 36.49 16.71
N TRP A 442 22.82 37.37 17.50
CA TRP A 442 22.47 38.72 17.14
C TRP A 442 23.79 39.47 17.06
N ARG A 443 24.50 39.26 15.95
CA ARG A 443 25.72 39.94 15.60
C ARG A 443 25.27 41.36 15.33
N GLY A 444 25.52 42.22 16.32
CA GLY A 444 24.86 43.50 16.50
C GLY A 444 24.71 44.31 15.21
N ALA A 445 23.50 44.83 15.04
CA ALA A 445 23.20 46.13 14.46
C ALA A 445 24.03 46.53 13.22
N SER A 446 23.58 46.10 12.05
CA SER A 446 23.47 47.02 10.92
C SER A 446 22.22 46.66 10.13
N ALA A 447 21.18 47.48 10.29
CA ALA A 447 19.85 47.36 9.72
C ALA A 447 19.80 47.57 8.18
N GLN A 448 20.74 47.01 7.44
CA GLN A 448 20.63 46.84 6.00
C GLN A 448 20.16 45.41 5.73
N GLN A 449 18.86 45.23 5.90
CA GLN A 449 18.12 44.00 5.69
C GLN A 449 18.20 43.59 4.20
N SER A 450 19.23 42.81 3.90
CA SER A 450 19.27 41.68 2.95
C SER A 450 18.17 41.64 1.89
N LYS A 451 18.37 42.34 0.79
CA LYS A 451 17.56 42.28 -0.44
C LYS A 451 17.80 41.00 -1.26
N GLY A 452 17.99 39.85 -0.61
CA GLY A 452 18.38 38.62 -1.32
C GLY A 452 18.51 37.36 -0.47
N VAL A 453 17.76 37.23 0.63
CA VAL A 453 17.65 35.91 1.27
C VAL A 453 16.91 35.02 0.27
N PRO A 454 17.51 33.93 -0.22
CA PRO A 454 16.83 33.03 -1.14
C PRO A 454 15.58 32.49 -0.45
N VAL A 455 14.41 32.73 -1.06
CA VAL A 455 13.16 32.13 -0.61
C VAL A 455 13.31 30.63 -0.82
N TRP A 456 13.25 29.87 0.27
CA TRP A 456 13.26 28.42 0.21
C TRP A 456 11.98 27.94 -0.49
N GLU A 457 12.10 27.47 -1.72
CA GLU A 457 10.99 26.91 -2.47
C GLU A 457 10.71 25.49 -1.96
N ARG A 458 9.51 25.28 -1.41
CA ARG A 458 9.11 23.97 -0.89
C ARG A 458 8.82 23.05 -2.06
N ARG A 459 9.70 22.08 -2.32
CA ARG A 459 9.47 21.00 -3.28
C ARG A 459 8.32 20.11 -2.80
N THR A 460 7.60 19.48 -3.71
CA THR A 460 6.60 18.48 -3.33
C THR A 460 7.26 17.15 -2.98
N VAL A 461 6.59 16.29 -2.20
CA VAL A 461 7.06 14.92 -1.93
C VAL A 461 7.32 14.18 -3.25
N LYS A 462 6.43 14.36 -4.22
CA LYS A 462 6.53 13.75 -5.55
C LYS A 462 7.82 14.17 -6.26
N ASP A 463 8.14 15.46 -6.32
CA ASP A 463 9.32 15.96 -7.03
C ASP A 463 10.63 15.45 -6.43
N VAL A 464 10.66 15.27 -5.12
CA VAL A 464 11.84 14.72 -4.43
C VAL A 464 11.97 13.22 -4.66
N LEU A 465 10.85 12.47 -4.64
CA LEU A 465 10.88 11.05 -4.96
C LEU A 465 11.32 10.77 -6.41
N VAL A 466 10.97 11.66 -7.34
CA VAL A 466 11.44 11.57 -8.75
C VAL A 466 12.94 11.71 -8.85
N GLU A 467 13.51 12.69 -8.14
CA GLU A 467 14.96 12.90 -8.10
C GLU A 467 15.67 11.68 -7.49
N ILE A 468 15.17 11.16 -6.36
CA ILE A 468 15.74 9.97 -5.73
C ILE A 468 15.74 8.76 -6.67
N LEU A 469 14.63 8.52 -7.39
CA LEU A 469 14.53 7.43 -8.36
C LEU A 469 15.46 7.60 -9.58
N ALA A 470 15.86 8.84 -9.88
CA ALA A 470 16.80 9.11 -10.98
C ALA A 470 18.26 8.99 -10.55
N ASP A 471 18.55 9.21 -9.26
CA ASP A 471 19.90 9.22 -8.69
C ASP A 471 20.38 7.83 -8.25
N VAL A 472 19.48 6.99 -7.73
CA VAL A 472 19.75 5.59 -7.31
C VAL A 472 19.71 4.68 -8.53
#